data_AF-A0A3N7ADF1-F1
#
_entry.id   AF-A0A3N7ADF1-F1
#
_cell.length_a   1.000
_cell.length_b   1.000
_cell.length_c   1.000
_cell.angle_alpha   90.00
_cell.angle_beta   90.00
_cell.angle_gamma   90.00
#
_symmetry.space_group_name_H-M   'P 1'
#
loop_
_entity.id
_entity.type
_entity.pdbx_description
1 polymer ?
#
loop_
_entity_poly.entity_id
_entity_poly.type
_entity_poly.pdbx_seq_one_letter_code
_entity_poly.pdbx_strand_id
1 'polypeptide(L)'
;NDYQQIHRRHGIACSMTDGYDCYQNALAERVNGILKMEFLLHRPADLAQASRMVQQAVQIYNQERPHQSLKLKTPDEVHRASLAGLNRPALCPL
;
A
#
# COMPACT_ATOMS: atom_id res chain seq x y z
N ASN A 1 3.25 22.89 11.67
CA ASN A 1 2.84 21.47 11.57
C ASN A 1 2.37 21.24 10.15
N ASP A 2 3.33 21.14 9.23
CA ASP A 2 3.11 21.43 7.82
C ASP A 2 2.44 20.25 7.11
N TYR A 3 2.75 19.04 7.59
CA TYR A 3 2.11 17.78 7.18
C TYR A 3 0.60 17.77 7.44
N GLN A 4 0.16 18.20 8.63
CA GLN A 4 -1.26 18.30 8.97
C GLN A 4 -2.00 19.38 8.16
N GLN A 5 -1.29 20.44 7.75
CA GLN A 5 -1.88 21.48 6.89
C GLN A 5 -2.10 20.96 5.47
N ILE A 6 -1.16 20.19 4.93
CA ILE A 6 -1.30 19.53 3.62
C ILE A 6 -2.50 18.58 3.63
N HIS A 7 -2.62 17.73 4.65
CA HIS A 7 -3.76 16.82 4.79
C HIS A 7 -5.10 17.58 4.80
N ARG A 8 -5.21 18.64 5.62
CA ARG A 8 -6.42 19.48 5.65
C ARG A 8 -6.73 20.13 4.31
N ARG A 9 -5.70 20.64 3.61
CA ARG A 9 -5.87 21.25 2.28
C ARG A 9 -6.43 20.27 1.25
N HIS A 10 -6.08 19.00 1.34
CA HIS A 10 -6.53 17.95 0.42
C HIS A 10 -7.75 17.16 0.94
N GLY A 11 -8.35 17.56 2.07
CA GLY A 11 -9.48 16.83 2.67
C GLY A 11 -9.13 15.43 3.17
N ILE A 12 -7.85 15.16 3.43
CA ILE A 12 -7.36 13.86 3.89
C ILE A 12 -7.43 13.85 5.42
N ALA A 13 -8.18 12.89 5.97
CA ALA A 13 -8.19 12.65 7.40
C ALA A 13 -6.84 12.06 7.84
N CYS A 14 -6.24 12.65 8.86
CA CYS A 14 -4.95 12.16 9.37
C CYS A 14 -5.18 10.91 10.22
N SER A 15 -4.42 9.84 9.97
CA SER A 15 -4.47 8.58 10.73
C SER A 15 -3.77 8.64 12.09
N MET A 16 -3.20 9.79 12.47
CA MET A 16 -2.60 9.96 13.79
C MET A 16 -3.69 9.94 14.86
N THR A 17 -3.78 8.84 15.60
CA THR A 17 -4.63 8.68 16.77
C THR A 17 -3.75 8.54 18.00
N ASP A 18 -4.25 8.93 19.18
CA ASP A 18 -3.49 8.91 20.45
C ASP A 18 -3.34 7.49 21.03
N GLY A 19 -3.22 6.47 20.17
CA GLY A 19 -2.86 5.09 20.54
C GLY A 19 -3.92 4.01 20.29
N TYR A 20 -5.08 4.33 19.71
CA TYR A 20 -6.19 3.37 19.57
C TYR A 20 -6.26 2.60 18.24
N ASP A 21 -5.57 3.04 17.17
CA ASP A 21 -5.53 2.33 15.88
C ASP A 21 -4.13 1.82 15.53
N CYS A 22 -3.67 0.80 16.26
CA CYS A 22 -2.39 0.13 16.00
C CYS A 22 -2.44 -0.84 14.81
N TYR A 23 -3.63 -1.21 14.35
CA TYR A 23 -3.80 -2.22 13.31
C TYR A 23 -3.24 -1.76 11.97
N GLN A 24 -3.51 -0.49 11.60
CA GLN A 24 -2.98 0.09 10.36
C GLN A 24 -1.45 0.13 10.37
N ASN A 25 -0.85 0.49 11.51
CA ASN A 25 0.60 0.50 11.67
C ASN A 25 1.18 -0.92 11.60
N ALA A 26 0.57 -1.89 12.29
CA ALA A 26 1.01 -3.28 12.26
C ALA A 26 0.94 -3.89 10.85
N LEU A 27 -0.08 -3.52 10.06
CA LEU A 27 -0.18 -3.91 8.66
C LEU A 27 0.95 -3.29 7.83
N ALA A 28 1.18 -1.98 7.97
CA ALA A 28 2.24 -1.27 7.26
C ALA A 28 3.64 -1.80 7.61
N GLU A 29 3.90 -2.08 8.88
CA GLU A 29 5.15 -2.66 9.36
C GLU A 29 5.39 -4.06 8.79
N ARG A 30 4.35 -4.89 8.70
CA ARG A 30 4.46 -6.21 8.07
C ARG A 30 4.85 -6.10 6.59
N VAL A 31 4.21 -5.21 5.83
CA VAL A 31 4.55 -4.99 4.42
C VAL A 31 5.98 -4.47 4.29
N ASN A 32 6.37 -3.48 5.10
CA ASN A 32 7.72 -2.94 5.10
C ASN A 32 8.77 -3.98 5.48
N GLY A 33 8.48 -4.86 6.43
CA GLY A 33 9.34 -5.98 6.82
C GLY A 33 9.58 -6.94 5.66
N ILE A 34 8.51 -7.30 4.94
CA ILE A 34 8.58 -8.15 3.74
C ILE A 34 9.47 -7.50 2.67
N LEU A 35 9.23 -6.23 2.33
CA LEU A 35 10.02 -5.53 1.31
C LEU A 35 11.51 -5.49 1.66
N LYS A 36 11.82 -5.20 2.93
CA LYS A 36 13.20 -5.14 3.42
C LYS A 36 13.89 -6.49 3.45
N MET A 37 13.19 -7.55 3.87
CA MET A 37 13.79 -8.88 4.08
C MET A 37 13.82 -9.74 2.83
N GLU A 38 12.86 -9.59 1.92
CA GLU A 38 12.74 -10.48 0.77
C GLU A 38 13.23 -9.85 -0.54
N PHE A 39 13.14 -8.51 -0.69
CA PHE A 39 13.43 -7.83 -1.96
C PHE A 39 14.66 -6.93 -1.90
N LEU A 40 14.93 -6.28 -0.78
CA LEU A 40 16.07 -5.38 -0.59
C LEU A 40 17.29 -6.13 0.00
N LEU A 41 17.65 -7.26 -0.61
CA LEU A 41 18.70 -8.18 -0.13
C LEU A 41 20.11 -7.57 -0.15
N HIS A 42 20.33 -6.55 -0.97
CA HIS A 42 21.63 -5.91 -1.14
C HIS A 42 21.56 -4.45 -0.71
N ARG A 43 22.65 -3.96 -0.13
CA ARG A 43 22.77 -2.54 0.19
C ARG A 43 22.98 -1.73 -1.09
N PRO A 44 22.19 -0.68 -1.35
CA PRO A 44 22.42 0.19 -2.49
C PRO A 44 23.70 1.01 -2.29
N ALA A 45 24.40 1.29 -3.38
CA ALA A 45 25.59 2.13 -3.44
C ALA A 45 25.27 3.61 -3.24
N ASP A 46 24.11 4.06 -3.73
CA ASP A 46 23.66 5.45 -3.66
C ASP A 46 22.13 5.56 -3.51
N LEU A 47 21.64 6.78 -3.27
CA LEU A 47 20.21 7.06 -3.10
C LEU A 47 19.39 6.77 -4.36
N ALA A 48 19.95 6.98 -5.56
CA ALA A 48 19.24 6.74 -6.80
C ALA A 48 19.01 5.24 -7.03
N GLN A 49 20.01 4.42 -6.72
CA GLN A 49 19.90 2.97 -6.72
C GLN A 49 18.93 2.49 -5.64
N ALA A 50 18.99 3.05 -4.43
CA ALA A 50 18.03 2.74 -3.36
C ALA A 50 16.59 2.99 -3.83
N SER A 51 16.33 4.14 -4.45
CA SER A 51 15.01 4.48 -4.99
C SER A 51 14.55 3.50 -6.06
N ARG A 52 15.44 3.09 -6.98
CA ARG A 52 15.11 2.09 -8.01
C ARG A 52 14.79 0.74 -7.39
N MET A 53 15.59 0.28 -6.44
CA MET A 53 15.38 -1.00 -5.76
C MET A 53 14.06 -1.03 -5.00
N VAL A 54 13.72 0.06 -4.29
CA VAL A 54 12.43 0.19 -3.60
C VAL A 54 11.27 0.18 -4.59
N GLN A 55 11.38 0.92 -5.70
CA GLN A 55 10.35 0.92 -6.75
C GLN A 55 10.11 -0.49 -7.31
N GLN A 56 11.19 -1.21 -7.63
CA GLN A 56 11.12 -2.59 -8.12
C GLN A 56 10.50 -3.53 -7.10
N ALA A 57 10.92 -3.44 -5.83
CA ALA A 57 10.36 -4.25 -4.75
C ALA A 57 8.84 -4.04 -4.59
N VAL A 58 8.39 -2.78 -4.60
CA VAL A 58 6.97 -2.43 -4.52
C VAL A 58 6.20 -2.95 -5.74
N GLN A 59 6.78 -2.84 -6.94
CA GLN A 59 6.15 -3.35 -8.16
C GLN A 59 5.96 -4.87 -8.10
N ILE A 60 7.01 -5.62 -7.75
CA ILE A 60 6.95 -7.09 -7.68
C ILE A 60 5.95 -7.53 -6.60
N TYR A 61 5.97 -6.88 -5.42
CA TYR A 61 5.01 -7.18 -4.36
C TYR A 61 3.56 -6.99 -4.81
N ASN A 62 3.27 -5.88 -5.50
CA ASN A 62 1.90 -5.55 -5.90
C ASN A 62 1.41 -6.33 -7.12
N GLN A 63 2.28 -6.59 -8.09
CA GLN A 63 1.89 -7.09 -9.41
C GLN A 63 2.18 -8.57 -9.62
N GLU A 64 3.16 -9.13 -8.91
CA GLU A 64 3.67 -10.48 -9.19
C GLU A 64 3.48 -11.45 -8.02
N ARG A 65 3.44 -10.96 -6.77
CA ARG A 65 3.29 -11.84 -5.59
C ARG A 65 1.83 -12.27 -5.40
N PRO A 66 1.48 -13.56 -5.53
CA PRO A 66 0.17 -14.04 -5.11
C PRO A 66 0.08 -14.16 -3.59
N HIS A 67 -1.04 -13.74 -3.00
CA HIS A 67 -1.27 -13.83 -1.56
C HIS A 67 -2.34 -14.86 -1.24
N GLN A 68 -2.07 -15.76 -0.29
CA GLN A 68 -3.03 -16.76 0.17
C GLN A 68 -4.30 -16.12 0.75
N SER A 69 -4.14 -15.03 1.52
CA SER A 69 -5.27 -14.25 2.04
C SER A 69 -6.14 -13.60 0.95
N LEU A 70 -5.58 -13.44 -0.26
CA LEU A 70 -6.27 -12.90 -1.44
C LEU A 70 -6.70 -14.00 -2.42
N LYS A 71 -6.82 -15.25 -1.98
CA LYS A 71 -7.16 -16.41 -2.83
C LYS A 71 -6.18 -16.58 -4.00
N LEU A 72 -4.88 -16.42 -3.71
CA LEU A 72 -3.76 -16.47 -4.67
C LEU A 72 -3.79 -15.38 -5.74
N LYS A 73 -4.51 -14.28 -5.51
CA LYS A 73 -4.43 -13.07 -6.34
C LYS A 73 -3.34 -12.13 -5.84
N THR A 74 -2.91 -11.23 -6.72
CA THR A 74 -1.98 -10.16 -6.37
C THR A 74 -2.72 -8.96 -5.76
N PRO A 75 -2.06 -8.13 -4.95
CA PRO A 75 -2.68 -6.93 -4.38
C PRO A 75 -3.30 -6.03 -5.45
N ASP A 76 -2.61 -5.87 -6.58
CA ASP A 76 -3.04 -5.05 -7.71
C ASP A 76 -4.28 -5.61 -8.43
N GLU A 77 -4.38 -6.93 -8.59
CA GLU A 77 -5.60 -7.57 -9.12
C GLU A 77 -6.83 -7.29 -8.24
N VAL A 78 -6.69 -7.42 -6.93
CA VAL A 78 -7.78 -7.17 -5.98
C VAL A 78 -8.13 -5.69 -5.95
N HIS A 79 -7.13 -4.80 -5.99
CA HIS A 79 -7.33 -3.36 -6.02
C HIS A 79 -8.11 -2.93 -7.28
N ARG A 80 -7.70 -3.37 -8.47
CA ARG A 80 -8.43 -3.09 -9.72
C ARG A 80 -9.86 -3.61 -9.70
N ALA A 81 -10.08 -4.82 -9.18
CA ALA A 81 -11.43 -5.39 -9.06
C ALA A 81 -12.31 -4.56 -8.11
N SER A 82 -11.75 -4.05 -7.00
CA SER A 82 -12.45 -3.18 -6.06
C SER A 82 -12.85 -1.85 -6.72
N LEU A 83 -11.95 -1.22 -7.47
CA LEU A 83 -12.23 0.01 -8.22
C LEU A 83 -13.31 -0.20 -9.30
N ALA A 84 -13.27 -1.32 -10.02
CA ALA A 84 -14.31 -1.66 -11.00
C ALA A 84 -15.68 -1.88 -10.34
N GLY A 85 -15.72 -2.39 -9.11
CA GLY A 85 -16.94 -2.53 -8.32
C GLY A 85 -17.52 -1.18 -7.86
N LEU A 86 -16.67 -0.20 -7.54
CA LEU A 86 -17.08 1.16 -7.20
C LEU A 86 -17.62 1.95 -8.41
N ASN A 87 -17.20 1.61 -9.62
CA ASN A 87 -17.64 2.24 -10.87
C ASN A 87 -18.89 1.60 -11.51
N ARG A 88 -19.55 0.64 -10.84
CA ARG A 88 -20.89 0.23 -11.28
C ARG A 88 -21.89 1.29 -10.82
N PRO A 89 -22.63 1.98 -11.73
CA PRO A 89 -23.75 2.78 -11.31
C PRO A 89 -24.70 1.88 -10.53
N ALA A 90 -25.12 2.33 -9.35
CA ALA A 90 -26.13 1.64 -8.56
C ALA A 90 -27.37 1.46 -9.44
N LEU A 91 -27.53 0.27 -10.00
CA LEU A 91 -28.80 -0.15 -10.58
C LEU A 91 -29.76 -0.24 -9.41
N CYS A 92 -30.59 0.79 -9.25
CA CYS A 92 -31.76 0.76 -8.39
C CYS A 92 -32.58 -0.49 -8.76
N PRO A 93 -32.81 -1.43 -7.82
CA PRO A 93 -33.84 -2.43 -8.04
C PRO A 93 -35.21 -1.74 -7.97
N LEU A 94 -36.04 -1.98 -8.99
CA LEU A 94 -37.49 -1.71 -8.97
C LEU A 94 -38.17 -2.61 -7.94
#